data_AF-A0A0C1KN92-F1
#
_entry.id   AF-A0A0C1KN92-F1
#
_cell.length_a   1.000
_cell.length_b   1.000
_cell.length_c   1.000
_cell.angle_alpha   90.00
_cell.angle_beta   90.00
_cell.angle_gamma   90.00
#
_symmetry.space_group_name_H-M   'P 1'
#
loop_
_entity.id
_entity.type
_entity.pdbx_description
1 polymer ?
#
loop_
_entity_poly.entity_id
_entity_poly.type
_entity_poly.pdbx_seq_one_letter_code
_entity_poly.pdbx_strand_id
1 'polypeptide(L)'
;MQKKRTALLLIIICNSYAVSAQVQVSKEPLHKLSLENKYIRLLDVNIEPGDTTMFHIHSTPSVFVHYSTTMVCTQIKGQEWQSGKNTIGNASYRSFENDTLVHRVSNCDTVPFHVTDVELLSAYRPGKKLEPLPFPLLFENETVAAYRLMAGELND
;
A
#
# COMPACT_ATOMS: atom_id res chain seq x y z
N MET A 1 -58.46 -27.48 -37.60
CA MET A 1 -58.14 -27.35 -36.16
C MET A 1 -56.65 -27.08 -36.01
N GLN A 2 -56.29 -25.96 -35.38
CA GLN A 2 -54.95 -25.35 -35.32
C GLN A 2 -53.91 -26.19 -34.57
N LYS A 3 -52.70 -26.34 -35.14
CA LYS A 3 -51.52 -26.83 -34.43
C LYS A 3 -50.90 -25.67 -33.64
N LYS A 4 -51.00 -25.73 -32.30
CA LYS A 4 -50.35 -24.77 -31.40
C LYS A 4 -48.84 -25.03 -31.43
N ARG A 5 -48.06 -24.06 -31.94
CA ARG A 5 -46.59 -24.07 -31.85
C ARG A 5 -46.21 -23.36 -30.56
N THR A 6 -45.81 -24.11 -29.54
CA THR A 6 -45.28 -23.55 -28.30
C THR A 6 -43.84 -23.11 -28.56
N ALA A 7 -43.61 -21.81 -28.63
CA ALA A 7 -42.25 -21.25 -28.70
C ALA A 7 -41.68 -21.21 -27.28
N LEU A 8 -40.60 -21.95 -27.04
CA LEU A 8 -39.86 -21.92 -25.78
C LEU A 8 -38.91 -20.71 -25.81
N LEU A 9 -39.20 -19.70 -25.01
CA LEU A 9 -38.32 -18.55 -24.82
C LEU A 9 -37.19 -18.94 -23.84
N LEU A 10 -35.96 -19.11 -24.33
CA LEU A 10 -34.78 -19.21 -23.47
C LEU A 10 -34.35 -17.79 -23.08
N ILE A 11 -34.56 -17.42 -21.82
CA ILE A 11 -33.99 -16.20 -21.24
C ILE A 11 -32.58 -16.54 -20.75
N ILE A 12 -31.56 -16.12 -21.50
CA ILE A 12 -30.16 -16.22 -21.07
C ILE A 12 -29.88 -15.03 -20.16
N ILE A 13 -29.92 -15.25 -18.84
CA ILE A 13 -29.44 -14.27 -17.85
C ILE A 13 -27.92 -14.33 -17.84
N CYS A 14 -27.28 -13.43 -18.60
CA CYS A 14 -25.84 -13.26 -18.56
C CYS A 14 -25.49 -12.45 -17.29
N ASN A 15 -25.28 -13.14 -16.16
CA ASN A 15 -24.71 -12.51 -14.97
C ASN A 15 -23.27 -12.13 -15.29
N SER A 16 -23.06 -10.87 -15.67
CA SER A 16 -21.73 -10.30 -15.85
C SER A 16 -21.12 -10.11 -14.46
N TYR A 17 -20.36 -11.10 -13.99
CA TYR A 17 -19.42 -10.87 -12.90
C TYR A 17 -18.35 -9.91 -13.44
N ALA A 18 -18.54 -8.61 -13.21
CA ALA A 18 -17.48 -7.65 -13.43
C ALA A 18 -16.37 -7.98 -12.42
N VAL A 19 -15.35 -8.70 -12.88
CA VAL A 19 -14.07 -8.80 -12.16
C VAL A 19 -13.52 -7.39 -12.12
N SER A 20 -13.83 -6.65 -11.04
CA SER A 20 -13.21 -5.35 -10.83
C SER A 20 -11.72 -5.59 -10.59
N ALA A 21 -10.90 -5.16 -11.54
CA ALA A 21 -9.47 -5.02 -11.33
C ALA A 21 -9.25 -4.18 -10.07
N GLN A 22 -8.34 -4.60 -9.21
CA GLN A 22 -8.04 -3.85 -7.99
C GLN A 22 -7.38 -2.53 -8.37
N VAL A 23 -7.75 -1.45 -7.67
CA VAL A 23 -7.11 -0.15 -7.88
C VAL A 23 -5.67 -0.22 -7.40
N GLN A 24 -4.76 0.42 -8.14
CA GLN A 24 -3.39 0.61 -7.66
C GLN A 24 -3.41 1.41 -6.35
N VAL A 25 -2.51 1.11 -5.41
CA VAL A 25 -2.43 1.82 -4.12
C VAL A 25 -2.40 3.34 -4.28
N SER A 26 -1.66 3.86 -5.27
CA SER A 26 -1.60 5.30 -5.59
C SER A 26 -2.91 5.93 -6.09
N LYS A 27 -3.97 5.14 -6.28
CA LYS A 27 -5.32 5.57 -6.66
C LYS A 27 -6.35 5.27 -5.57
N GLU A 28 -5.91 4.71 -4.44
CA GLU A 28 -6.78 4.47 -3.28
C GLU A 28 -7.07 5.81 -2.57
N PRO A 29 -8.33 6.14 -2.22
CA PRO A 29 -8.72 7.45 -1.71
C PRO A 29 -8.05 7.91 -0.40
N LEU A 30 -7.66 6.98 0.47
CA LEU A 30 -6.96 7.28 1.72
C LEU A 30 -5.44 7.38 1.52
N HIS A 31 -4.91 7.02 0.33
CA HIS A 31 -3.51 7.18 -0.06
C HIS A 31 -3.32 8.47 -0.85
N LYS A 32 -3.26 9.60 -0.14
CA LYS A 32 -3.23 10.93 -0.77
C LYS A 32 -1.87 11.22 -1.37
N LEU A 33 -1.84 11.52 -2.67
CA LEU A 33 -0.62 11.93 -3.34
C LEU A 33 -0.10 13.26 -2.76
N SER A 34 1.07 13.23 -2.14
CA SER A 34 1.72 14.42 -1.55
C SER A 34 2.91 14.93 -2.36
N LEU A 35 3.63 14.03 -3.05
CA LEU A 35 4.73 14.37 -3.96
C LEU A 35 4.83 13.30 -5.05
N GLU A 36 5.05 13.68 -6.30
CA GLU A 36 5.45 12.77 -7.36
C GLU A 36 6.49 13.43 -8.26
N ASN A 37 7.57 12.71 -8.54
CA ASN A 37 8.57 13.09 -9.52
C ASN A 37 9.08 11.84 -10.25
N LYS A 38 10.12 11.96 -11.07
CA LYS A 38 10.64 10.84 -11.86
C LYS A 38 11.26 9.70 -11.03
N TYR A 39 11.52 9.91 -9.75
CA TYR A 39 12.21 8.97 -8.87
C TYR A 39 11.26 8.33 -7.86
N ILE A 40 10.38 9.13 -7.26
CA ILE A 40 9.51 8.69 -6.17
C ILE A 40 8.08 9.20 -6.32
N ARG A 41 7.14 8.45 -5.75
CA ARG A 41 5.80 8.91 -5.39
C ARG A 41 5.61 8.75 -3.89
N LEU A 42 5.22 9.83 -3.23
CA LEU A 42 4.94 9.87 -1.81
C LEU A 42 3.42 9.93 -1.60
N LEU A 43 2.89 8.88 -1.00
CA LEU A 43 1.49 8.74 -0.62
C LEU A 43 1.39 8.94 0.90
N ASP A 44 0.70 10.00 1.30
CA ASP A 44 0.36 10.27 2.69
C ASP A 44 -0.93 9.53 3.05
N VAL A 45 -0.85 8.63 4.03
CA VAL A 45 -1.93 7.73 4.40
C VAL A 45 -2.39 8.04 5.80
N ASN A 46 -3.62 8.53 5.92
CA ASN A 46 -4.28 8.82 7.18
C ASN A 46 -5.60 8.04 7.22
N ILE A 47 -5.71 7.11 8.17
CA ILE A 47 -6.91 6.28 8.36
C ILE A 47 -7.46 6.55 9.76
N GLU A 48 -8.65 7.15 9.83
CA GLU A 48 -9.33 7.45 11.09
C GLU A 48 -9.77 6.17 11.82
N PRO A 49 -9.97 6.19 13.15
CA PRO A 49 -10.47 5.04 13.90
C PRO A 49 -11.74 4.42 13.28
N GLY A 50 -11.69 3.13 12.99
CA GLY A 50 -12.80 2.39 12.37
C GLY A 50 -12.89 2.49 10.84
N ASP A 51 -12.14 3.40 10.20
CA ASP A 51 -12.11 3.48 8.74
C ASP A 51 -11.32 2.31 8.13
N THR A 52 -11.63 2.02 6.86
CA THR A 52 -11.01 0.93 6.10
C THR A 52 -10.78 1.37 4.66
N THR A 53 -9.59 1.09 4.14
CA THR A 53 -9.25 1.33 2.73
C THR A 53 -10.08 0.44 1.81
N MET A 54 -10.16 0.79 0.53
CA MET A 54 -10.54 -0.21 -0.47
C MET A 54 -9.50 -1.33 -0.56
N PHE A 55 -9.91 -2.47 -1.12
CA PHE A 55 -8.93 -3.43 -1.62
C PHE A 55 -8.13 -2.78 -2.75
N HIS A 56 -6.82 -2.70 -2.54
CA HIS A 56 -5.87 -2.18 -3.50
C HIS A 56 -4.72 -3.17 -3.69
N ILE A 57 -3.96 -2.95 -4.75
CA ILE A 57 -2.77 -3.72 -5.09
C ILE A 57 -1.53 -2.87 -4.76
N HIS A 58 -0.44 -3.50 -4.32
CA HIS A 58 0.90 -2.94 -4.34
C HIS A 58 1.71 -3.72 -5.38
N SER A 59 2.28 -3.02 -6.34
CA SER A 59 3.12 -3.61 -7.40
C SER A 59 4.30 -2.70 -7.78
N THR A 60 4.69 -1.81 -6.88
CA THR A 60 5.82 -0.88 -7.04
C THR A 60 6.63 -0.96 -5.76
N PRO A 61 7.97 -1.09 -5.82
CA PRO A 61 8.79 -1.14 -4.61
C PRO A 61 8.52 0.06 -3.71
N SER A 62 8.31 -0.18 -2.41
CA SER A 62 7.91 0.86 -1.47
C SER A 62 8.73 0.85 -0.19
N VAL A 63 8.90 2.05 0.36
CA VAL A 63 9.34 2.27 1.74
C VAL A 63 8.16 2.81 2.54
N PHE A 64 7.85 2.15 3.66
CA PHE A 64 6.82 2.59 4.59
C PHE A 64 7.47 3.28 5.79
N VAL A 65 7.01 4.47 6.14
CA VAL A 65 7.46 5.23 7.32
C VAL A 65 6.27 5.48 8.24
N HIS A 66 6.33 4.96 9.46
CA HIS A 66 5.22 5.03 10.41
C HIS A 66 5.32 6.25 11.33
N TYR A 67 4.26 7.04 11.39
CA TYR A 67 4.18 8.26 12.22
C TYR A 67 3.25 8.09 13.43
N SER A 68 2.59 6.94 13.55
CA SER A 68 1.75 6.61 14.70
C SER A 68 2.06 5.21 15.23
N THR A 69 1.84 5.02 16.53
CA THR A 69 1.79 3.70 17.16
C THR A 69 0.33 3.29 17.27
N THR A 70 -0.12 2.43 16.36
CA THR A 70 -1.55 2.05 16.24
C THR A 70 -1.71 0.56 15.98
N MET A 71 -2.82 0.01 16.47
CA MET A 71 -3.31 -1.29 16.05
C MET A 71 -3.96 -1.19 14.66
N VAL A 72 -3.39 -1.90 13.70
CA VAL A 72 -3.93 -2.00 12.34
C VAL A 72 -4.42 -3.41 12.08
N CYS A 73 -5.49 -3.51 11.32
CA CYS A 73 -6.07 -4.76 10.90
C CYS A 73 -5.95 -4.85 9.38
N THR A 74 -5.31 -5.89 8.89
CA THR A 74 -5.07 -6.08 7.45
C THR A 74 -5.80 -7.33 6.99
N GLN A 75 -6.42 -7.24 5.81
CA GLN A 75 -6.96 -8.40 5.13
C GLN A 75 -6.31 -8.53 3.77
N ILE A 76 -5.49 -9.58 3.61
CA ILE A 76 -5.04 -10.03 2.30
C ILE A 76 -6.25 -10.64 1.58
N LYS A 77 -6.42 -10.32 0.30
CA LYS A 77 -7.58 -10.77 -0.48
C LYS A 77 -7.70 -12.30 -0.44
N GLY A 78 -8.87 -12.80 -0.03
CA GLY A 78 -9.15 -14.24 0.11
C GLY A 78 -8.63 -14.86 1.40
N GLN A 79 -8.07 -14.08 2.32
CA GLN A 79 -7.64 -14.51 3.65
C GLN A 79 -8.46 -13.84 4.75
N GLU A 80 -8.31 -14.36 5.96
CA GLU A 80 -8.88 -13.78 7.17
C GLU A 80 -8.17 -12.49 7.58
N TRP A 81 -8.84 -11.68 8.39
CA TRP A 81 -8.26 -10.49 9.01
C TRP A 81 -7.15 -10.87 9.99
N GLN A 82 -6.07 -10.10 9.95
CA GLN A 82 -4.97 -10.22 10.90
C GLN A 82 -4.71 -8.85 11.52
N SER A 83 -4.52 -8.81 12.84
CA SER A 83 -4.17 -7.58 13.55
C SER A 83 -2.66 -7.53 13.79
N GLY A 84 -2.11 -6.32 13.75
CA GLY A 84 -0.71 -6.05 14.00
C GLY A 84 -0.54 -4.64 14.57
N LYS A 85 0.44 -4.48 15.46
CA LYS A 85 0.76 -3.18 16.04
C LYS A 85 1.89 -2.52 15.26
N ASN A 86 1.60 -1.36 14.67
CA ASN A 86 2.63 -0.48 14.11
C ASN A 86 3.27 0.34 15.23
N THR A 87 4.52 0.76 15.04
CA THR A 87 5.28 1.56 16.00
C THR A 87 5.80 2.82 15.33
N ILE A 88 5.58 3.96 15.97
CA ILE A 88 6.07 5.25 15.49
C ILE A 88 7.58 5.24 15.28
N GLY A 89 8.02 5.87 14.19
CA GLY A 89 9.42 5.98 13.81
C GLY A 89 10.02 4.71 13.24
N ASN A 90 9.26 3.61 13.11
CA ASN A 90 9.71 2.47 12.32
C ASN A 90 9.62 2.78 10.83
N ALA A 91 10.53 2.17 10.07
CA ALA A 91 10.48 2.15 8.63
C ALA A 91 10.74 0.74 8.12
N SER A 92 10.15 0.40 6.97
CA SER A 92 10.36 -0.90 6.32
C SER A 92 10.36 -0.75 4.81
N TYR A 93 10.98 -1.71 4.13
CA TYR A 93 11.00 -1.80 2.67
C TYR A 93 10.33 -3.08 2.20
N ARG A 94 9.62 -3.01 1.07
CA ARG A 94 9.13 -4.18 0.35
C ARG A 94 9.22 -3.95 -1.15
N SER A 95 9.78 -4.92 -1.88
CA SER A 95 10.00 -4.77 -3.33
C SER A 95 8.72 -4.93 -4.15
N PHE A 96 7.79 -5.81 -3.74
CA PHE A 96 6.58 -6.16 -4.50
C PHE A 96 6.82 -6.68 -5.92
N GLU A 97 8.07 -6.95 -6.31
CA GLU A 97 8.40 -7.42 -7.66
C GLU A 97 7.94 -8.87 -7.90
N ASN A 98 8.08 -9.73 -6.88
CA ASN A 98 7.74 -11.15 -6.96
C ASN A 98 6.57 -11.54 -6.05
N ASP A 99 6.04 -10.61 -5.27
CA ASP A 99 5.07 -10.84 -4.21
C ASP A 99 4.03 -9.71 -4.11
N THR A 100 3.57 -9.24 -5.27
CA THR A 100 2.45 -8.29 -5.42
C THR A 100 1.37 -8.53 -4.37
N LEU A 101 1.09 -7.52 -3.56
CA LEU A 101 0.17 -7.63 -2.43
C LEU A 101 -1.19 -7.06 -2.82
N VAL A 102 -2.25 -7.85 -2.68
CA VAL A 102 -3.62 -7.34 -2.78
C VAL A 102 -4.27 -7.41 -1.41
N HIS A 103 -4.53 -6.25 -0.81
CA HIS A 103 -5.06 -6.17 0.55
C HIS A 103 -5.92 -4.93 0.77
N ARG A 104 -6.57 -4.88 1.93
CA ARG A 104 -7.14 -3.67 2.51
C ARG A 104 -6.71 -3.55 3.96
N VAL A 105 -6.67 -2.32 4.45
CA VAL A 105 -6.21 -1.99 5.80
C VAL A 105 -7.33 -1.25 6.51
N SER A 106 -7.59 -1.65 7.75
CA SER A 106 -8.49 -0.95 8.67
C SER A 106 -7.70 -0.45 9.87
N ASN A 107 -8.04 0.76 10.33
CA ASN A 107 -7.61 1.21 11.65
C ASN A 107 -8.52 0.59 12.72
N CYS A 108 -8.00 -0.39 13.45
CA CYS A 108 -8.71 -1.06 14.54
C CYS A 108 -8.26 -0.58 15.93
N ASP A 109 -7.64 0.60 15.98
CA ASP A 109 -7.34 1.33 17.20
C ASP A 109 -8.35 2.48 17.42
N THR A 110 -8.10 3.29 18.45
CA THR A 110 -8.92 4.44 18.87
C THR A 110 -8.27 5.79 18.51
N VAL A 111 -7.07 5.76 17.91
CA VAL A 111 -6.33 6.96 17.46
C VAL A 111 -5.99 6.84 15.97
N PRO A 112 -5.79 7.96 15.24
CA PRO A 112 -5.52 7.92 13.80
C PRO A 112 -4.27 7.12 13.46
N PHE A 113 -4.36 6.32 12.40
CA PHE A 113 -3.20 5.63 11.81
C PHE A 113 -2.59 6.51 10.73
N HIS A 114 -1.32 6.88 10.91
CA HIS A 114 -0.56 7.70 9.98
C HIS A 114 0.72 6.99 9.52
N VAL A 115 0.82 6.79 8.21
CA VAL A 115 1.98 6.19 7.54
C VAL A 115 2.19 6.89 6.20
N THR A 116 3.42 6.93 5.73
CA THR A 116 3.72 7.29 4.34
C THR A 116 4.16 6.05 3.59
N ASP A 117 3.60 5.84 2.39
CA ASP A 117 4.10 4.90 1.39
C ASP A 117 4.92 5.68 0.35
N VAL A 118 6.22 5.40 0.29
CA VAL A 118 7.15 6.00 -0.67
C VAL A 118 7.45 4.97 -1.75
N GLU A 119 6.72 5.04 -2.86
CA GLU A 119 6.95 4.21 -4.04
C GLU A 119 8.21 4.67 -4.80
N LEU A 120 9.08 3.73 -5.14
CA LEU A 120 10.29 3.93 -5.94
C LEU A 120 9.96 3.71 -7.42
N LEU A 121 9.90 4.79 -8.20
CA LEU A 121 9.46 4.78 -9.59
C LEU A 121 10.57 4.53 -10.61
N SER A 122 11.82 4.77 -10.21
CA SER A 122 12.98 4.58 -11.07
C SER A 122 13.80 3.38 -10.63
N ALA A 123 14.22 2.55 -11.59
CA ALA A 123 15.17 1.48 -11.32
C ALA A 123 16.46 2.02 -10.69
N TYR A 124 16.88 1.39 -9.60
CA TYR A 124 18.19 1.64 -9.03
C TYR A 124 19.27 1.19 -10.02
N ARG A 125 20.21 2.09 -10.32
CA ARG A 125 21.37 1.77 -11.17
C ARG A 125 22.61 2.01 -10.33
N PRO A 126 23.34 0.96 -9.93
CA PRO A 126 24.54 1.12 -9.11
C PRO A 126 25.63 1.81 -9.95
N GLY A 127 25.73 3.13 -9.81
CA GLY A 127 26.79 3.94 -10.44
C GLY A 127 27.88 4.35 -9.44
N LYS A 128 27.56 4.35 -8.15
CA LYS A 128 28.46 4.70 -7.05
C LYS A 128 27.96 4.03 -5.78
N LYS A 129 28.85 3.38 -5.02
CA LYS A 129 28.54 2.93 -3.66
C LYS A 129 28.26 4.18 -2.81
N LEU A 130 27.12 4.23 -2.14
CA LEU A 130 26.82 5.30 -1.20
C LEU A 130 27.72 5.13 0.02
N GLU A 131 28.39 6.20 0.44
CA GLU A 131 29.08 6.22 1.73
C GLU A 131 28.00 6.33 2.82
N PRO A 132 28.05 5.50 3.89
CA PRO A 132 27.07 5.58 4.95
C PRO A 132 27.04 6.98 5.59
N LEU A 133 25.84 7.50 5.81
CA LEU A 133 25.66 8.74 6.55
C LEU A 133 25.96 8.51 8.05
N PRO A 134 26.39 9.55 8.80
CA PRO A 134 26.75 9.43 10.22
C PRO A 134 25.53 9.38 11.16
N PHE A 135 24.43 8.77 10.70
CA PHE A 135 23.17 8.65 11.43
C PHE A 135 22.88 7.19 11.78
N PRO A 136 22.11 6.91 12.84
CA PRO A 136 21.67 5.55 13.15
C PRO A 136 20.94 4.90 11.96
N LEU A 137 21.49 3.82 11.42
CA LEU A 137 20.89 3.06 10.33
C LEU A 137 19.72 2.22 10.86
N LEU A 138 18.54 2.36 10.25
CA LEU A 138 17.36 1.53 10.53
C LEU A 138 17.37 0.25 9.70
N PHE A 139 17.60 0.38 8.39
CA PHE A 139 17.81 -0.74 7.49
C PHE A 139 18.54 -0.27 6.23
N GLU A 140 19.18 -1.22 5.55
CA GLU A 140 19.79 -1.02 4.25
C GLU A 140 19.55 -2.26 3.37
N ASN A 141 19.36 -2.03 2.08
CA ASN A 141 19.39 -3.05 1.05
C ASN A 141 20.02 -2.47 -0.22
N GLU A 142 19.97 -3.20 -1.34
CA GLU A 142 20.60 -2.75 -2.59
C GLU A 142 20.07 -1.40 -3.09
N THR A 143 18.81 -1.05 -2.83
CA THR A 143 18.12 0.12 -3.40
C THR A 143 17.85 1.24 -2.40
N VAL A 144 17.82 0.95 -1.10
CA VAL A 144 17.40 1.88 -0.04
C VAL A 144 18.31 1.75 1.19
N ALA A 145 18.74 2.89 1.73
CA ALA A 145 19.23 3.02 3.09
C ALA A 145 18.32 3.98 3.87
N ALA A 146 17.80 3.54 5.02
CA ALA A 146 16.95 4.34 5.89
C ALA A 146 17.71 4.68 7.17
N TYR A 147 17.78 5.96 7.50
CA TYR A 147 18.44 6.48 8.69
C TYR A 147 17.45 7.13 9.63
N ARG A 148 17.71 7.07 10.94
CA ARG A 148 16.99 7.85 11.95
C ARG A 148 17.72 9.17 12.15
N LEU A 149 16.98 10.26 12.01
CA LEU A 149 17.48 11.61 12.29
C LEU A 149 16.89 12.08 13.61
N MET A 150 17.73 12.58 14.51
CA MET A 150 17.32 13.26 15.75
C MET A 150 17.41 14.77 15.54
N ALA A 151 16.50 15.55 16.13
CA ALA A 151 16.44 17.00 15.91
C ALA A 151 17.74 17.76 16.23
N GLY A 152 18.62 17.21 17.08
CA GLY A 152 19.94 17.78 17.38
C GLY A 152 21.02 17.52 16.33
N GLU A 153 20.79 16.62 15.37
CA GLU A 153 21.79 16.14 14.39
C GLU A 153 21.70 16.87 13.05
N LEU A 154 20.73 17.78 12.86
CA LEU A 154 20.47 18.49 11.60
C LEU A 154 20.95 19.95 11.60
N ASN A 155 21.57 20.39 12.69
CA ASN A 155 22.10 21.75 12.83
C ASN A 155 23.60 21.75 12.50
N ASP A 156 23.93 21.54 11.23
CA ASP A 156 25.25 21.84 10.63
C ASP A 156 25.09 22.83 9.46
#